data_AF-A0A3D3LZE9-F1
#
_entry.id   AF-A0A3D3LZE9-F1
#
_cell.length_a   1.000
_cell.length_b   1.000
_cell.length_c   1.000
_cell.angle_alpha   90.00
_cell.angle_beta   90.00
_cell.angle_gamma   90.00
#
_symmetry.space_group_name_H-M   'P 1'
#
loop_
_entity.id
_entity.type
_entity.pdbx_description
1 polymer ?
#
loop_
_entity_poly.entity_id
_entity_poly.type
_entity_poly.pdbx_seq_one_letter_code
_entity_poly.pdbx_strand_id
1 'polypeptide(L)'
;MTLIYHRHNITEELLARIFSVSQPRVCRTITTIEKALTKVLEPLNKPLSESLKAPGSLAVDGTLIPPWNWRSLGATNFSKKHKRAGVNHHVICTLDGKLLAITDPVPGVRDDAYRLQPSWRGRDIVRRALWLIKAISGWGW
;
A
#
# COMPACT_ATOMS: atom_id res chain seq x y z
N MET A 1 3.80 18.33 -2.25
CA MET A 1 2.54 18.30 -3.05
C MET A 1 1.99 16.89 -3.21
N THR A 2 2.67 15.93 -3.86
CA THR A 2 2.18 14.56 -4.08
C THR A 2 1.83 13.80 -2.79
N LEU A 3 2.63 13.94 -1.73
CA LEU A 3 2.30 13.35 -0.42
C LEU A 3 1.01 13.92 0.18
N ILE A 4 0.76 15.22 -0.01
CA ILE A 4 -0.44 15.89 0.50
C ILE A 4 -1.66 15.40 -0.28
N TYR A 5 -1.55 15.31 -1.62
CA TYR A 5 -2.56 14.72 -2.49
C TYR A 5 -3.00 13.34 -1.98
N HIS A 6 -2.04 12.44 -1.77
CA HIS A 6 -2.35 11.08 -1.35
C HIS A 6 -2.75 10.94 0.12
N ARG A 7 -2.23 11.76 1.03
CA ARG A 7 -2.54 11.62 2.46
C ARG A 7 -3.91 12.17 2.81
N HIS A 8 -4.31 13.25 2.13
CA HIS A 8 -5.50 14.03 2.52
C HIS A 8 -6.63 13.97 1.49
N ASN A 9 -6.48 13.19 0.40
CA ASN A 9 -7.47 13.12 -0.67
C ASN A 9 -7.88 14.50 -1.20
N ILE A 10 -6.89 15.39 -1.38
CA ILE A 10 -7.16 16.77 -1.82
C ILE A 10 -7.24 16.80 -3.35
N THR A 11 -8.17 17.58 -3.90
CA THR A 11 -8.27 17.77 -5.37
C THR A 11 -7.03 18.45 -5.94
N GLU A 12 -6.65 18.10 -7.17
CA GLU A 12 -5.52 18.75 -7.85
C GLU A 12 -5.74 20.26 -8.01
N GLU A 13 -7.00 20.69 -8.18
CA GLU A 13 -7.40 22.10 -8.25
C GLU A 13 -7.10 22.85 -6.95
N LEU A 14 -7.45 22.26 -5.80
CA LEU A 14 -7.15 22.86 -4.50
C LEU A 14 -5.64 22.89 -4.24
N LEU A 15 -4.91 21.85 -4.64
CA LEU A 15 -3.44 21.86 -4.58
C LEU A 15 -2.83 22.94 -5.47
N ALA A 16 -3.35 23.13 -6.68
CA ALA A 16 -2.90 24.15 -7.61
C ALA A 16 -3.02 25.54 -6.97
N ARG A 17 -4.16 25.81 -6.32
CA ARG A 17 -4.41 27.03 -5.56
C ARG A 17 -3.46 27.19 -4.36
N ILE A 18 -3.27 26.15 -3.55
CA ILE A 18 -2.38 26.18 -2.37
C ILE A 18 -0.93 26.49 -2.79
N PHE A 19 -0.45 25.85 -3.86
CA PHE A 19 0.93 26.00 -4.33
C PHE A 19 1.11 27.13 -5.36
N SER A 20 0.05 27.88 -5.69
CA SER A 20 0.08 28.96 -6.69
C SER A 20 0.68 28.53 -8.04
N VAL A 21 0.30 27.34 -8.50
CA VAL A 21 0.69 26.77 -9.80
C VAL A 21 -0.55 26.39 -10.60
N SER A 22 -0.41 26.08 -11.88
CA SER A 22 -1.52 25.57 -12.68
C SER A 22 -1.86 24.12 -12.30
N GLN A 23 -3.14 23.75 -12.35
CA GLN A 23 -3.57 22.37 -12.14
C GLN A 23 -2.85 21.36 -13.06
N PRO A 24 -2.59 21.66 -14.35
CA PRO A 24 -1.78 20.76 -15.19
C PRO A 24 -0.37 20.50 -14.66
N ARG A 25 0.24 21.46 -13.93
CA ARG A 25 1.55 21.27 -13.30
C ARG A 25 1.46 20.34 -12.09
N VAL A 26 0.37 20.42 -11.34
CA VAL A 26 0.06 19.48 -10.25
C VAL A 26 -0.03 18.06 -10.78
N CYS A 27 -0.89 17.85 -11.78
CA CYS A 27 -1.11 16.56 -12.42
C CYS A 27 0.20 15.93 -12.94
N ARG A 28 1.01 16.71 -13.69
CA ARG A 28 2.31 16.23 -14.21
C ARG A 28 3.27 15.83 -13.09
N THR A 29 3.31 16.59 -12.01
CA THR A 29 4.19 16.29 -10.87
C THR A 29 3.76 15.00 -10.17
N ILE A 30 2.46 14.84 -9.89
CA ILE A 30 1.92 13.60 -9.29
C ILE A 30 2.24 12.41 -10.19
N THR A 31 1.89 12.50 -11.48
CA THR A 31 2.14 11.47 -12.49
C THR A 31 3.62 11.09 -12.57
N THR A 32 4.53 12.06 -12.49
CA THR A 32 5.98 11.82 -12.55
C THR A 32 6.46 11.01 -11.35
N ILE A 33 5.98 11.35 -10.16
CA ILE A 33 6.31 10.62 -8.93
C ILE A 33 5.70 9.22 -8.94
N GLU A 34 4.44 9.05 -9.36
CA GLU A 34 3.81 7.72 -9.49
C GLU A 34 4.56 6.81 -10.48
N LYS A 35 4.99 7.37 -11.62
CA LYS A 35 5.83 6.64 -12.59
C LYS A 35 7.20 6.27 -12.01
N ALA A 36 7.82 7.16 -11.24
CA ALA A 36 9.10 6.86 -10.58
C ALA A 36 8.93 5.74 -9.54
N LEU A 37 7.88 5.80 -8.72
CA LEU A 37 7.55 4.75 -7.75
C LEU A 37 7.31 3.41 -8.43
N THR A 38 6.57 3.40 -9.54
CA THR A 38 6.35 2.19 -10.36
C THR A 38 7.68 1.55 -10.75
N LYS A 39 8.61 2.34 -11.29
CA LYS A 39 9.94 1.85 -11.70
C LYS A 39 10.78 1.34 -10.54
N VAL A 40 10.74 2.01 -9.38
CA VAL A 40 11.48 1.59 -8.19
C VAL A 40 10.94 0.27 -7.62
N LEU A 41 9.63 0.04 -7.74
CA LEU A 41 8.96 -1.14 -7.18
C LEU A 41 8.91 -2.33 -8.16
N GLU A 42 9.11 -2.10 -9.45
CA GLU A 42 9.10 -3.13 -10.49
C GLU A 42 10.07 -4.30 -10.21
N PRO A 43 11.32 -4.08 -9.76
CA PRO A 43 12.24 -5.18 -9.42
C PRO A 43 11.76 -6.07 -8.27
N LEU A 44 10.84 -5.56 -7.43
CA LEU A 44 10.25 -6.30 -6.31
C LEU A 44 9.04 -7.14 -6.75
N ASN A 45 8.66 -7.08 -8.03
CA ASN A 45 7.56 -7.84 -8.58
C ASN A 45 7.93 -9.31 -8.84
N LYS A 46 8.36 -9.98 -7.78
CA LYS A 46 8.79 -11.36 -7.78
C LYS A 46 7.87 -12.19 -6.88
N PRO A 47 7.76 -13.51 -7.10
CA PRO A 47 7.05 -14.37 -6.17
C PRO A 47 7.61 -14.21 -4.76
N LEU A 48 6.73 -14.15 -3.76
CA LEU A 48 7.13 -14.00 -2.35
C LEU A 48 8.19 -15.03 -1.93
N SER A 49 8.08 -16.27 -2.41
CA SER A 49 9.06 -17.34 -2.15
C SER A 49 10.46 -17.07 -2.68
N GLU A 50 10.60 -16.25 -3.73
CA GLU A 50 11.89 -15.78 -4.23
C GLU A 50 12.42 -14.63 -3.38
N SER A 51 11.57 -13.65 -3.06
CA SER A 51 11.93 -12.49 -2.23
C SER A 51 12.38 -12.87 -0.81
N LEU A 52 11.84 -13.96 -0.25
CA LEU A 52 12.17 -14.45 1.10
C LEU A 52 13.49 -15.24 1.17
N LYS A 53 14.19 -15.47 0.05
CA LYS A 53 15.52 -16.13 0.05
C LYS A 53 16.67 -15.21 0.49
N ALA A 54 16.36 -14.00 0.96
CA ALA A 54 17.36 -13.08 1.45
C ALA A 54 18.04 -13.66 2.71
N PRO A 55 19.38 -13.56 2.83
CA PRO A 55 20.09 -14.06 4.01
C PRO A 55 19.78 -13.19 5.25
N GLY A 56 19.73 -13.84 6.41
CA GLY A 56 19.55 -13.18 7.70
C GLY A 56 18.09 -13.08 8.16
N SER A 57 17.88 -12.37 9.27
CA SER A 57 16.54 -12.13 9.83
C SER A 57 15.79 -11.07 9.03
N LEU A 58 14.47 -11.24 8.93
CA LEU A 58 13.58 -10.32 8.23
C LEU A 58 12.66 -9.62 9.21
N ALA A 59 12.40 -8.33 8.97
CA ALA A 59 11.34 -7.60 9.62
C ALA A 59 10.05 -7.77 8.82
N VAL A 60 8.97 -8.14 9.51
CA VAL A 60 7.63 -8.25 8.96
C VAL A 60 6.74 -7.31 9.76
N ASP A 61 6.22 -6.28 9.12
CA ASP A 61 5.30 -5.33 9.75
C ASP A 61 3.91 -5.38 9.13
N GLY A 62 2.89 -5.36 9.99
CA GLY A 62 1.48 -5.43 9.64
C GLY A 62 0.84 -4.06 9.62
N THR A 63 0.40 -3.63 8.44
CA THR A 63 -0.31 -2.37 8.25
C THR A 63 -1.79 -2.64 7.95
N LEU A 64 -2.69 -2.18 8.82
CA LEU A 64 -4.13 -2.19 8.58
C LEU A 64 -4.54 -0.99 7.73
N ILE A 65 -5.24 -1.28 6.64
CA ILE A 65 -5.66 -0.27 5.68
C ILE A 65 -7.17 -0.14 5.70
N PRO A 66 -7.68 1.06 6.01
CA PRO A 66 -9.12 1.26 6.08
C PRO A 66 -9.73 1.05 4.69
N PRO A 67 -10.88 0.36 4.60
CA PRO A 67 -11.55 0.20 3.32
C PRO A 67 -12.31 1.47 2.98
N TRP A 68 -12.42 1.78 1.68
CA TRP A 68 -13.27 2.89 1.21
C TRP A 68 -14.76 2.63 1.48
N ASN A 69 -15.22 1.39 1.28
CA ASN A 69 -16.61 1.00 1.51
C ASN A 69 -16.70 -0.20 2.47
N TRP A 70 -16.94 0.08 3.74
CA TRP A 70 -17.12 -0.94 4.77
C TRP A 70 -18.33 -1.86 4.52
N ARG A 71 -19.39 -1.34 3.87
CA ARG A 71 -20.65 -2.07 3.65
C ARG A 71 -20.49 -3.19 2.63
N SER A 72 -19.66 -2.98 1.60
CA SER A 72 -19.43 -3.98 0.55
C SER A 72 -18.48 -5.10 0.94
N LEU A 73 -17.78 -4.97 2.08
CA LEU A 73 -16.65 -5.83 2.46
C LEU A 73 -16.94 -6.78 3.64
N GLY A 74 -18.11 -6.68 4.29
CA GLY A 74 -18.58 -7.63 5.30
C GLY A 74 -17.81 -7.63 6.64
N ALA A 75 -18.32 -8.40 7.61
CA ALA A 75 -17.79 -8.47 8.99
C ALA A 75 -16.38 -9.09 9.11
N THR A 76 -15.92 -9.81 8.08
CA THR A 76 -14.61 -10.48 8.04
C THR A 76 -13.44 -9.49 8.03
N ASN A 77 -13.68 -8.22 7.72
CA ASN A 77 -12.65 -7.18 7.68
C ASN A 77 -12.52 -6.39 8.99
N PHE A 78 -13.28 -6.69 10.04
CA PHE A 78 -13.12 -5.98 11.32
C PHE A 78 -11.89 -6.47 12.09
N SER A 79 -10.91 -5.59 12.26
CA SER A 79 -9.75 -5.87 13.09
C SER A 79 -10.07 -5.67 14.57
N LYS A 80 -9.97 -6.74 15.36
CA LYS A 80 -10.12 -6.66 16.82
C LYS A 80 -8.99 -5.86 17.47
N LYS A 81 -7.76 -5.94 16.94
CA LYS A 81 -6.56 -5.23 17.41
C LYS A 81 -6.73 -3.71 17.26
N HIS A 82 -7.12 -3.27 16.07
CA HIS A 82 -7.25 -1.83 15.77
C HIS A 82 -8.65 -1.26 16.01
N LYS A 83 -9.61 -2.11 16.41
CA LYS A 83 -11.04 -1.75 16.58
C LYS A 83 -11.64 -1.03 15.37
N ARG A 84 -11.19 -1.40 14.17
CA ARG A 84 -11.54 -0.75 12.92
C ARG A 84 -11.62 -1.78 11.79
N ALA A 85 -12.53 -1.56 10.84
CA ALA A 85 -12.56 -2.32 9.60
C ALA A 85 -11.34 -2.00 8.73
N GLY A 86 -10.82 -3.00 8.03
CA GLY A 86 -9.69 -2.86 7.11
C GLY A 86 -9.18 -4.18 6.57
N VAL A 87 -8.29 -4.06 5.60
CA VAL A 87 -7.48 -5.17 5.10
C VAL A 87 -6.07 -5.01 5.62
N ASN A 88 -5.48 -6.09 6.10
CA ASN A 88 -4.10 -6.09 6.56
C ASN A 88 -3.17 -6.38 5.37
N HIS A 89 -2.10 -5.61 5.24
CA HIS A 89 -0.97 -5.91 4.38
C HIS A 89 0.27 -6.12 5.23
N HIS A 90 1.17 -6.98 4.78
CA HIS A 90 2.48 -7.14 5.38
C HIS A 90 3.53 -6.54 4.47
N VAL A 91 4.36 -5.67 5.06
CA VAL A 91 5.57 -5.14 4.45
C VAL A 91 6.72 -5.95 5.01
N ILE A 92 7.53 -6.53 4.12
CA ILE A 92 8.65 -7.38 4.49
C ILE A 92 9.93 -6.70 4.02
N CYS A 93 10.86 -6.48 4.94
CA CYS A 93 12.16 -5.90 4.65
C CYS A 93 13.28 -6.62 5.41
N THR A 94 14.50 -6.44 4.93
CA THR A 94 15.69 -6.78 5.69
C THR A 94 15.89 -5.80 6.85
N LEU A 95 16.73 -6.15 7.83
CA LEU A 95 17.01 -5.28 8.98
C LEU A 95 17.72 -3.96 8.59
N ASP A 96 18.42 -3.91 7.46
CA ASP A 96 19.01 -2.71 6.87
C ASP A 96 17.98 -1.87 6.07
N GLY A 97 16.70 -2.25 6.09
CA GLY A 97 15.60 -1.47 5.51
C GLY A 97 15.36 -1.71 4.02
N LYS A 98 15.98 -2.73 3.41
CA LYS A 98 15.70 -3.09 2.02
C LYS A 98 14.34 -3.78 1.92
N LEU A 99 13.40 -3.13 1.22
CA LEU A 99 12.10 -3.70 0.93
C LEU A 99 12.24 -4.96 0.07
N LEU A 100 11.60 -6.05 0.48
CA LEU A 100 11.64 -7.35 -0.20
C LEU A 100 10.28 -7.72 -0.82
N ALA A 101 9.19 -7.47 -0.10
CA ALA A 101 7.86 -7.80 -0.57
C ALA A 101 6.77 -6.99 0.15
N ILE A 102 5.63 -6.83 -0.53
CA ILE A 102 4.36 -6.43 0.07
C ILE A 102 3.34 -7.52 -0.27
N THR A 103 2.69 -8.06 0.75
CA THR A 103 1.80 -9.21 0.60
C THR A 103 0.40 -8.84 0.11
N ASP A 104 -0.37 -9.84 -0.35
CA ASP A 104 -1.79 -9.69 -0.70
C ASP A 104 -2.59 -9.14 0.48
N PRO A 105 -3.59 -8.27 0.25
CA PRO A 105 -4.52 -7.90 1.31
C PRO A 105 -5.18 -9.17 1.86
N VAL A 106 -5.32 -9.27 3.19
CA VAL A 106 -6.21 -10.25 3.81
C VAL A 106 -7.16 -9.55 4.74
N PRO A 107 -8.25 -10.22 5.10
CA PRO A 107 -9.22 -9.62 5.98
C PRO A 107 -8.64 -9.23 7.35
N GLY A 108 -8.96 -8.01 7.81
CA GLY A 108 -8.41 -7.43 9.04
C GLY A 108 -8.72 -8.19 10.32
N VAL A 109 -9.66 -9.14 10.30
CA VAL A 109 -9.93 -10.05 11.43
C VAL A 109 -8.75 -11.00 11.71
N ARG A 110 -7.89 -11.24 10.72
CA ARG A 110 -6.75 -12.16 10.85
C ARG A 110 -5.60 -11.46 11.55
N ASP A 111 -5.06 -12.13 12.57
CA ASP A 111 -3.88 -11.70 13.28
C ASP A 111 -2.60 -11.89 12.43
N ASP A 112 -1.55 -11.17 12.79
CA ASP A 112 -0.25 -11.19 12.11
C ASP A 112 0.34 -12.62 12.11
N ALA A 113 0.15 -13.38 13.20
CA ALA A 113 0.62 -14.76 13.36
C ALA A 113 -0.18 -15.79 12.53
N TYR A 114 -1.46 -15.54 12.24
CA TYR A 114 -2.28 -16.41 11.38
C TYR A 114 -1.65 -16.59 9.97
N ARG A 115 -0.74 -15.69 9.65
CA ARG A 115 -0.24 -15.42 8.32
C ARG A 115 1.23 -15.82 8.12
N LEU A 116 1.82 -16.67 8.96
CA LEU A 116 3.13 -17.27 8.62
C LEU A 116 3.01 -18.60 7.85
N GLN A 117 1.81 -18.97 7.38
CA GLN A 117 1.52 -20.27 6.75
C GLN A 117 1.87 -20.33 5.25
N PRO A 118 2.29 -21.48 4.68
CA PRO A 118 2.88 -21.61 3.33
C PRO A 118 1.99 -21.25 2.12
N SER A 119 0.68 -21.02 2.30
CA SER A 119 -0.29 -20.84 1.20
C SER A 119 -0.26 -19.44 0.56
N TRP A 120 0.71 -18.60 0.90
CA TRP A 120 0.83 -17.26 0.35
C TRP A 120 1.08 -17.25 -1.14
N ARG A 121 0.33 -16.38 -1.82
CA ARG A 121 0.75 -15.81 -3.09
C ARG A 121 1.06 -14.35 -2.81
N GLY A 122 2.06 -13.83 -3.50
CA GLY A 122 2.41 -12.43 -3.57
C GLY A 122 2.83 -12.21 -5.00
N ARG A 123 1.95 -11.60 -5.80
CA ARG A 123 2.24 -11.24 -7.20
C ARG A 123 1.76 -9.83 -7.43
N ASP A 124 2.58 -9.02 -8.10
CA ASP A 124 2.28 -7.64 -8.49
C ASP A 124 2.34 -6.60 -7.37
N ILE A 125 3.53 -6.46 -6.77
CA ILE A 125 3.82 -5.43 -5.75
C ILE A 125 3.59 -4.01 -6.28
N VAL A 126 3.77 -3.79 -7.58
CA VAL A 126 3.63 -2.49 -8.24
C VAL A 126 2.16 -2.08 -8.28
N ARG A 127 1.28 -2.94 -8.81
CA ARG A 127 -0.16 -2.67 -8.77
C ARG A 127 -0.66 -2.50 -7.34
N ARG A 128 -0.04 -3.18 -6.37
CA ARG A 128 -0.45 -3.08 -4.97
C ARG A 128 0.03 -1.83 -4.30
N ALA A 129 1.27 -1.42 -4.48
CA ALA A 129 1.72 -0.14 -3.95
C ALA A 129 0.92 1.01 -4.56
N LEU A 130 0.61 0.96 -5.85
CA LEU A 130 -0.29 1.91 -6.49
C LEU A 130 -1.72 1.81 -5.93
N TRP A 131 -2.22 0.59 -5.68
CA TRP A 131 -3.51 0.37 -5.01
C TRP A 131 -3.52 0.94 -3.58
N LEU A 132 -2.45 0.74 -2.82
CA LEU A 132 -2.26 1.25 -1.45
C LEU A 132 -2.28 2.77 -1.44
N ILE A 133 -1.51 3.38 -2.34
CA ILE A 133 -1.45 4.83 -2.53
C ILE A 133 -2.84 5.37 -2.86
N LYS A 134 -3.55 4.74 -3.81
CA LYS A 134 -4.90 5.15 -4.21
C LYS A 134 -5.94 4.95 -3.11
N ALA A 135 -5.93 3.81 -2.43
CA ALA A 135 -6.85 3.46 -1.35
C ALA A 135 -6.68 4.38 -0.13
N ILE A 136 -5.44 4.67 0.27
CA ILE A 136 -5.14 5.65 1.33
C ILE A 136 -5.60 7.05 0.91
N SER A 137 -5.44 7.36 -0.38
CA SER A 137 -5.82 8.67 -0.92
C SER A 137 -7.30 8.84 -1.20
N GLY A 138 -8.18 7.88 -0.93
CA GLY A 138 -9.63 8.05 -1.09
C GLY A 138 -10.13 8.28 -2.54
N TRP A 139 -9.25 8.19 -3.53
CA TRP A 139 -9.62 8.14 -4.95
C TRP A 139 -10.00 6.69 -5.28
N GLY A 140 -11.29 6.40 -5.16
CA GLY A 140 -11.86 5.09 -5.49
C GLY A 140 -12.21 4.98 -6.98
N TRP A 141 -11.52 4.04 -7.63
CA TRP A 141 -11.69 3.46 -8.99
C TRP A 141 -11.04 4.22 -10.14
#